data_AF-A0A349K874-F1
#
_entry.id   AF-A0A349K874-F1
#
_cell.length_a   1.000
_cell.length_b   1.000
_cell.length_c   1.000
_cell.angle_alpha   90.00
_cell.angle_beta   90.00
_cell.angle_gamma   90.00
#
_symmetry.space_group_name_H-M   'P 1'
#
loop_
_entity.id
_entity.type
_entity.pdbx_description
1 polymer ?
#
loop_
_entity_poly.entity_id
_entity_poly.type
_entity_poly.pdbx_seq_one_letter_code
_entity_poly.pdbx_strand_id
1 'polypeptide(L)' 'MSELNEDEIRGLAKAVNIEIQDSDITDISYSLNAMLEAIDSINPEGINAVEPLPIILQKGD' A
#
# COMPACT_ATOMS: atom_id res chain seq x y z
N MET A 1 7.88 7.88 3.09
CA MET A 1 6.49 7.84 3.60
C MET A 1 6.52 7.60 5.11
N SER A 2 5.50 8.00 5.87
CA SER A 2 5.44 7.68 7.31
C SER A 2 5.04 6.22 7.54
N GLU A 3 5.55 5.64 8.63
CA GLU A 3 5.18 4.30 9.09
C GLU A 3 3.68 4.21 9.41
N LEU A 4 3.05 3.09 9.07
CA LEU A 4 1.64 2.81 9.36
C LEU A 4 1.50 2.24 10.78
N ASN A 5 0.49 2.73 11.49
CA ASN A 5 0.07 2.15 12.78
C ASN A 5 -0.97 1.04 12.59
N GLU A 6 -1.29 0.32 13.67
CA GLU A 6 -2.22 -0.81 13.63
C GLU A 6 -3.63 -0.46 13.16
N ASP A 7 -4.16 0.71 13.53
CA ASP A 7 -5.50 1.15 13.12
C ASP A 7 -5.54 1.41 11.61
N GLU A 8 -4.48 1.99 11.05
CA GLU A 8 -4.35 2.22 9.61
C GLU A 8 -4.25 0.89 8.85
N ILE A 9 -3.44 -0.06 9.35
CA ILE A 9 -3.30 -1.39 8.76
C ILE A 9 -4.64 -2.13 8.75
N ARG A 10 -5.39 -2.09 9.87
CA ARG A 10 -6.74 -2.69 9.94
C ARG A 10 -7.73 -1.98 9.02
N GLY A 11 -7.62 -0.67 8.88
CA GLY A 11 -8.40 0.12 7.92
C GLY A 11 -8.16 -0.32 6.48
N LEU A 12 -6.89 -0.51 6.09
CA LEU A 12 -6.49 -0.98 4.76
C LEU A 12 -7.00 -2.40 4.50
N ALA A 13 -6.84 -3.31 5.46
CA ALA A 13 -7.34 -4.68 5.35
C ALA A 13 -8.86 -4.72 5.15
N LYS A 14 -9.60 -3.92 5.91
CA LYS A 14 -11.05 -3.79 5.78
C LYS A 14 -11.48 -3.24 4.41
N ALA A 15 -10.72 -2.31 3.84
CA ALA A 15 -10.99 -1.76 2.51
C ALA A 15 -10.93 -2.81 1.40
N VAL A 16 -10.12 -3.86 1.59
CA VAL A 16 -10.01 -5.00 0.66
C VAL A 16 -10.75 -6.25 1.15
N ASN A 17 -11.63 -6.10 2.15
CA ASN A 17 -12.42 -7.18 2.75
C ASN A 17 -11.58 -8.35 3.28
N ILE A 18 -10.43 -8.03 3.89
CA ILE A 18 -9.58 -8.97 4.63
C ILE A 18 -9.76 -8.72 6.13
N GLU A 19 -9.97 -9.79 6.89
CA GLU A 19 -9.99 -9.74 8.36
C GLU A 19 -8.62 -10.19 8.89
N ILE A 20 -7.96 -9.32 9.65
CA ILE A 20 -6.68 -9.61 10.30
C ILE A 20 -6.94 -10.08 11.74
N GLN A 21 -6.38 -11.24 12.08
CA GLN A 21 -6.39 -11.74 13.46
C GLN A 21 -5.39 -10.94 14.31
N ASP A 22 -5.70 -10.74 15.59
CA ASP A 22 -4.83 -9.99 16.51
C ASP A 22 -3.45 -10.65 16.69
N SER A 23 -3.34 -11.96 16.48
CA SER A 23 -2.06 -12.68 16.50
C SER A 23 -1.12 -12.26 15.37
N ASP A 24 -1.67 -11.77 14.25
CA ASP A 24 -0.94 -11.59 13.00
C ASP A 24 -0.58 -10.11 12.76
N ILE A 25 -1.18 -9.18 13.53
CA ILE A 25 -1.08 -7.73 13.29
C ILE A 25 0.37 -7.23 13.35
N THR A 26 1.16 -7.75 14.29
CA THR A 26 2.55 -7.35 14.48
C THR A 26 3.41 -7.72 13.27
N ASP A 27 3.29 -8.96 12.78
CA ASP A 27 4.07 -9.45 11.64
C ASP A 27 3.67 -8.75 10.34
N ILE A 28 2.38 -8.49 10.17
CA ILE A 28 1.85 -7.72 9.04
C ILE A 28 2.37 -6.28 9.10
N SER A 29 2.39 -5.66 10.28
CA SER A 29 2.92 -4.30 10.48
C SER A 29 4.39 -4.21 10.04
N TYR A 30 5.25 -5.11 10.52
CA TYR A 30 6.65 -5.14 10.10
C TYR A 30 6.79 -5.32 8.59
N SER A 31 6.01 -6.23 7.99
CA SER A 31 6.08 -6.49 6.56
C SER A 31 5.65 -5.29 5.71
N LEU A 32 4.54 -4.64 6.05
CA LEU A 32 4.02 -3.48 5.34
C LEU A 32 4.96 -2.28 5.46
N ASN A 33 5.47 -2.02 6.66
CA ASN A 33 6.35 -0.90 6.90
C ASN A 33 7.73 -1.07 6.24
N ALA A 34 8.28 -2.29 6.22
CA ALA A 34 9.49 -2.59 5.44
C ALA A 34 9.27 -2.40 3.93
N MET A 35 8.10 -2.78 3.40
CA MET A 35 7.76 -2.54 1.98
C MET A 35 7.62 -1.04 1.68
N LEU A 36 7.03 -0.26 2.57
CA LEU A 36 6.93 1.19 2.42
C LEU A 36 8.30 1.86 2.40
N GLU A 37 9.20 1.45 3.29
CA GLU A 37 10.59 1.92 3.30
C GLU A 37 11.31 1.58 1.98
N ALA A 38 11.14 0.34 1.50
CA ALA A 38 11.72 -0.09 0.23
C ALA A 38 11.17 0.74 -0.95
N ILE A 39 9.87 1.04 -0.98
CA ILE A 39 9.27 1.87 -2.03
C ILE A 39 9.76 3.32 -1.95
N ASP A 40 9.88 3.89 -0.74
CA ASP A 40 10.37 5.26 -0.54
C ASP A 40 11.82 5.43 -1.02
N SER A 41 12.60 4.35 -1.00
CA SER A 41 13.97 4.31 -1.54
C SER A 41 14.03 4.31 -3.09
N ILE A 42 12.91 4.01 -3.77
CA ILE A 42 12.82 4.00 -5.22
C ILE A 42 12.55 5.42 -5.71
N ASN A 43 13.60 6.08 -6.23
CA ASN A 43 13.50 7.40 -6.86
C ASN A 43 14.05 7.35 -8.31
N PRO A 44 13.24 6.93 -9.30
CA PRO A 44 13.68 6.83 -10.68
C PRO A 44 13.88 8.22 -11.28
N GLU A 45 14.99 8.42 -11.99
CA GLU A 45 15.22 9.67 -12.73
C GLU A 45 14.09 9.91 -13.74
N GLY A 46 13.58 11.15 -13.78
CA GLY A 46 12.55 11.54 -14.74
C GLY A 46 11.12 11.10 -14.41
N ILE A 47 10.85 10.52 -13.24
CA ILE A 47 9.49 10.10 -12.85
C ILE A 47 8.46 11.25 -12.92
N ASN A 48 8.88 12.47 -12.59
CA ASN A 48 8.03 13.66 -12.65
C ASN A 48 7.83 14.22 -14.08
N ALA A 49 8.55 13.67 -15.07
CA ALA A 49 8.46 14.11 -16.47
C ALA A 49 7.57 13.18 -17.32
N VAL A 50 7.05 12.09 -16.75
CA VAL A 50 6.21 11.12 -17.45
C VAL A 50 4.76 11.30 -16.99
N GLU A 51 3.83 11.38 -17.94
CA GLU A 51 2.40 11.41 -17.61
C GLU A 51 1.94 10.06 -17.00
N PRO A 52 1.07 10.07 -15.98
CA PRO A 52 0.50 8.84 -15.44
C PRO A 52 -0.24 8.03 -16.51
N LEU A 53 -0.16 6.71 -16.43
CA LEU A 53 -0.95 5.86 -17.30
C LEU A 53 -2.46 6.10 -17.05
N PRO A 54 -3.26 6.36 -18.11
CA PRO A 54 -4.68 6.61 -17.94
C PRO A 54 -5.39 5.35 -17.44
N ILE A 55 -6.30 5.53 -16.47
CA ILE A 55 -7.18 4.46 -16.01
C ILE A 55 -8.23 4.18 -17.10
N ILE A 56 -8.10 3.06 -17.79
CA ILE A 56 -9.09 2.61 -18.78
C ILE A 56 -10.14 1.76 -18.06
N LEU A 57 -11.30 2.34 -17.76
CA LEU A 57 -12.44 1.59 -17.25
C LEU A 57 -13.07 0.82 -18.42
N GLN A 58 -12.85 -0.50 -18.48
CA GLN A 58 -13.64 -1.35 -19.36
C GLN A 58 -15.08 -1.36 -18.81
N LYS A 59 -16.03 -0.86 -19.59
CA LYS A 59 -17.45 -0.94 -19.27
C LYS A 59 -17.83 -2.42 -19.39
N GLY A 60 -17.99 -3.11 -18.26
CA GLY A 60 -18.60 -4.44 -18.24
C GLY A 60 -20.05 -4.33 -18.72
N ASP A 61 -20.49 -5.31 -19.51
CA ASP A 61 -21.89 -5.51 -19.90
C ASP A 61 -22.81 -5.74 -18.68
#